data_AF-A0A932X8B4-F1
#
_entry.id   AF-A0A932X8B4-F1
#
_cell.length_a   1.000
_cell.length_b   1.000
_cell.length_c   1.000
_cell.angle_alpha   90.00
_cell.angle_beta   90.00
_cell.angle_gamma   90.00
#
_symmetry.space_group_name_H-M   'P 1'
#
loop_
_entity.id
_entity.type
_entity.pdbx_description
1 polymer ?
#
loop_
_entity_poly.entity_id
_entity_poly.type
_entity_poly.pdbx_seq_one_letter_code
_entity_poly.pdbx_strand_id
1 'polypeptide(L)'
;MIGALCVNLLAGCQQTQTALAGTPTVNFPLDAPLPAVTPAAVASQLTQVATLDEAARQFAAALRIESNDVRVRIFTGACTLCSLTENQENTSLAGLSVADASRRVQAGNQVYLAVPRFVCIYEYDGSSFTPRECRQSPV
;
A
#
# COMPACT_ATOMS: atom_id res chain seq x y z
N MET A 1 45.77 -65.69 6.30
CA MET A 1 46.71 -64.98 5.42
C MET A 1 46.04 -64.76 4.08
N ILE A 2 46.39 -63.66 3.40
CA ILE A 2 45.81 -63.14 2.13
C ILE A 2 44.45 -62.47 2.36
N GLY A 3 44.17 -61.23 1.98
CA GLY A 3 44.90 -60.25 1.17
C GLY A 3 43.92 -59.09 0.90
N ALA A 4 44.45 -57.88 0.77
CA ALA A 4 43.71 -56.63 0.55
C ALA A 4 42.88 -56.62 -0.74
N LEU A 5 41.82 -55.80 -0.79
CA LEU A 5 41.56 -54.89 -1.92
C LEU A 5 40.41 -53.92 -1.63
N CYS A 6 40.69 -52.64 -1.87
CA CYS A 6 39.82 -51.48 -1.77
C CYS A 6 38.69 -51.50 -2.81
N VAL A 7 37.49 -51.04 -2.46
CA VAL A 7 36.59 -50.36 -3.40
C VAL A 7 35.93 -49.18 -2.68
N ASN A 8 36.20 -47.97 -3.17
CA ASN A 8 35.49 -46.75 -2.84
C ASN A 8 34.04 -46.84 -3.36
N LEU A 9 33.04 -46.69 -2.50
CA LEU A 9 31.73 -46.19 -2.90
C LEU A 9 31.33 -45.02 -2.01
N LEU A 10 31.49 -43.84 -2.59
CA LEU A 10 30.81 -42.61 -2.21
C LEU A 10 29.30 -42.82 -2.39
N ALA A 11 28.58 -43.10 -1.31
CA ALA A 11 27.14 -42.94 -1.24
C ALA A 11 26.86 -41.72 -0.34
N GLY A 12 26.40 -40.64 -0.97
CA GLY A 12 26.22 -39.34 -0.35
C GLY A 12 25.18 -39.34 0.75
N CYS A 13 25.56 -38.88 1.93
CA CYS A 13 24.65 -38.29 2.90
C CYS A 13 24.18 -36.94 2.35
N GLN A 14 23.13 -36.91 1.52
CA GLN A 14 22.40 -35.67 1.31
C GLN A 14 21.54 -35.41 2.54
N GLN A 15 22.10 -34.61 3.44
CA GLN A 15 21.37 -33.98 4.53
C GLN A 15 20.24 -33.15 3.93
N THR A 16 19.00 -33.50 4.30
CA THR A 16 17.82 -32.67 4.09
C THR A 16 18.01 -31.38 4.89
N GLN A 17 18.61 -30.37 4.26
CA GLN A 17 18.57 -29.01 4.80
C GLN A 17 17.19 -28.45 4.51
N THR A 18 16.36 -28.43 5.54
CA THR A 18 15.18 -27.57 5.62
C THR A 18 15.67 -26.12 5.55
N ALA A 19 15.82 -25.59 4.34
CA ALA A 19 16.03 -24.17 4.14
C ALA A 19 14.73 -23.46 4.52
N LEU A 20 14.73 -22.87 5.72
CA LEU A 20 13.79 -21.83 6.12
C LEU A 20 13.71 -20.83 4.96
N ALA A 21 12.50 -20.63 4.45
CA ALA A 21 12.19 -19.64 3.44
C ALA A 21 12.58 -18.25 3.98
N GLY A 22 13.80 -17.82 3.64
CA GLY A 22 14.20 -16.44 3.75
C GLY A 22 13.29 -15.64 2.84
N THR A 23 12.43 -14.81 3.43
CA THR A 23 11.72 -13.76 2.70
C THR A 23 12.74 -12.96 1.89
N PRO A 24 12.53 -12.73 0.57
CA PRO A 24 13.39 -11.83 -0.18
C PRO A 24 13.23 -10.42 0.41
N THR A 25 14.20 -10.00 1.22
CA THR A 25 14.32 -8.61 1.64
C THR A 25 14.72 -7.81 0.40
N VAL A 26 13.75 -7.22 -0.27
CA VAL A 26 14.01 -6.26 -1.35
C VAL A 26 14.53 -5.00 -0.68
N ASN A 27 15.85 -4.88 -0.62
CA ASN A 27 16.53 -3.70 -0.13
C ASN A 27 16.39 -2.60 -1.19
N PHE A 28 15.31 -1.83 -1.14
CA PHE A 28 15.15 -0.66 -2.01
C PHE A 28 16.09 0.44 -1.52
N PRO A 29 17.03 0.92 -2.35
CA PRO A 29 17.81 2.09 -1.99
C PRO A 29 16.87 3.29 -1.84
N LEU A 30 16.82 3.87 -0.65
CA LEU A 30 15.99 5.03 -0.29
C LEU A 30 16.31 6.30 -1.12
N ASP A 31 17.38 6.28 -1.92
CA ASP A 31 17.93 7.43 -2.67
C ASP A 31 17.86 7.26 -4.20
N ALA A 32 17.18 6.24 -4.72
CA ALA A 32 16.90 6.21 -6.15
C ALA A 32 15.89 7.32 -6.48
N PRO A 33 16.15 8.21 -7.46
CA PRO A 33 15.13 9.15 -7.91
C PRO A 33 13.90 8.34 -8.33
N LEU A 34 12.80 8.50 -7.59
CA LEU A 34 11.50 7.94 -7.94
C LEU A 34 11.29 8.25 -9.43
N PRO A 35 11.27 7.25 -10.33
CA PRO A 35 11.11 7.50 -11.76
C PRO A 35 9.86 8.35 -11.89
N ALA A 36 10.00 9.59 -12.39
CA ALA A 36 9.02 10.67 -12.24
C ALA A 36 7.58 10.13 -12.25
N VAL A 37 7.04 9.87 -11.06
CA VAL A 37 5.83 9.06 -10.94
C VAL A 37 4.69 9.96 -11.35
N THR A 38 4.19 9.78 -12.58
CA THR A 38 3.12 10.60 -13.10
C THR A 38 1.79 10.17 -12.48
N PRO A 39 0.85 11.10 -12.28
CA PRO A 39 -0.49 10.74 -11.82
C PRO A 39 -1.19 9.68 -12.67
N ALA A 40 -1.00 9.73 -13.99
CA ALA A 40 -1.54 8.75 -14.92
C ALA A 40 -0.94 7.35 -14.71
N ALA A 41 0.38 7.26 -14.50
CA ALA A 41 1.05 5.98 -14.27
C ALA A 41 0.60 5.30 -12.97
N VAL A 42 0.34 6.08 -11.91
CA VAL A 42 -0.23 5.55 -10.66
C VAL A 42 -1.67 5.12 -10.88
N ALA A 43 -2.51 5.98 -11.46
CA ALA A 43 -3.91 5.67 -11.68
C ALA A 43 -4.12 4.37 -12.47
N SER A 44 -3.25 4.09 -13.46
CA SER A 44 -3.30 2.86 -14.25
C SER A 44 -3.03 1.56 -13.47
N GLN A 45 -2.44 1.65 -12.28
CA GLN A 45 -2.16 0.51 -11.40
C GLN A 45 -3.22 0.31 -10.31
N LEU A 46 -4.15 1.26 -10.16
CA LEU A 46 -5.18 1.19 -9.15
C LEU A 46 -6.42 0.49 -9.68
N THR A 47 -7.03 -0.33 -8.83
CA THR A 47 -8.25 -1.06 -9.16
C THR A 47 -9.33 -0.80 -8.11
N GLN A 48 -10.56 -1.18 -8.44
CA GLN A 48 -11.66 -1.15 -7.48
C GLN A 48 -11.40 -2.20 -6.38
N VAL A 49 -11.60 -1.80 -5.12
CA VAL A 49 -11.30 -2.65 -3.96
C VAL A 49 -12.39 -2.54 -2.90
N ALA A 50 -12.57 -3.58 -2.10
CA ALA A 50 -13.63 -3.60 -1.08
C ALA A 50 -13.32 -2.77 0.17
N THR A 51 -12.04 -2.58 0.50
CA THR A 51 -11.62 -1.96 1.76
C THR A 51 -10.67 -0.79 1.56
N LEU A 52 -10.73 0.16 2.48
CA LEU A 52 -9.82 1.32 2.50
C LEU A 52 -8.35 0.89 2.69
N ASP A 53 -8.13 -0.16 3.47
CA ASP A 53 -6.82 -0.74 3.72
C ASP A 53 -6.19 -1.30 2.44
N GLU A 54 -6.98 -1.99 1.61
CA GLU A 54 -6.52 -2.47 0.31
C GLU A 54 -6.26 -1.31 -0.67
N ALA A 55 -7.11 -0.27 -0.66
CA ALA A 55 -6.89 0.93 -1.48
C ALA A 55 -5.57 1.63 -1.12
N ALA A 56 -5.28 1.74 0.19
CA ALA A 56 -4.03 2.30 0.69
C ALA A 56 -2.81 1.44 0.33
N ARG A 57 -2.92 0.11 0.39
CA ARG A 57 -1.86 -0.80 -0.06
C ARG A 57 -1.58 -0.66 -1.55
N GLN A 58 -2.60 -0.66 -2.41
CA GLN A 58 -2.42 -0.49 -3.86
C GLN A 58 -1.77 0.86 -4.18
N PHE A 59 -2.22 1.93 -3.52
CA PHE A 59 -1.66 3.26 -3.69
C PHE A 59 -0.20 3.36 -3.25
N ALA A 60 0.13 2.82 -2.06
CA ALA A 60 1.50 2.79 -1.56
C ALA A 60 2.43 1.96 -2.46
N ALA A 61 1.96 0.81 -2.95
CA ALA A 61 2.70 -0.04 -3.87
C ALA A 61 2.98 0.67 -5.21
N ALA A 62 1.99 1.37 -5.78
CA ALA A 62 2.15 2.13 -7.02
C ALA A 62 3.18 3.28 -6.90
N LEU A 63 3.34 3.81 -5.69
CA LEU A 63 4.31 4.84 -5.35
C LEU A 63 5.64 4.30 -4.80
N ARG A 64 5.74 2.98 -4.54
CA ARG A 64 6.88 2.32 -3.89
C ARG A 64 7.23 2.91 -2.51
N ILE A 65 6.20 3.10 -1.67
CA ILE A 65 6.32 3.59 -0.29
C ILE A 65 5.65 2.63 0.69
N GLU A 66 5.79 2.90 1.99
CA GLU A 66 5.09 2.17 3.04
C GLU A 66 3.62 2.62 3.14
N SER A 67 2.71 1.67 3.40
CA SER A 67 1.28 1.97 3.53
C SER A 67 0.96 2.88 4.73
N ASN A 68 1.83 2.89 5.74
CA ASN A 68 1.70 3.75 6.93
C ASN A 68 1.97 5.24 6.64
N ASP A 69 2.57 5.56 5.50
CA ASP A 69 2.81 6.94 5.07
C ASP A 69 1.59 7.56 4.38
N VAL A 70 0.60 6.74 4.03
CA VAL A 70 -0.65 7.19 3.41
C VAL A 70 -1.56 7.82 4.45
N ARG A 71 -1.97 9.06 4.17
CA ARG A 71 -2.95 9.82 4.96
C ARG A 71 -4.26 9.89 4.21
N VAL A 72 -5.36 9.87 4.95
CA VAL A 72 -6.71 9.83 4.36
C VAL A 72 -7.45 11.11 4.68
N ARG A 73 -7.99 11.76 3.66
CA ARG A 73 -8.95 12.85 3.82
C ARG A 73 -10.31 12.41 3.31
N ILE A 74 -11.36 12.72 4.05
CA ILE A 74 -12.73 12.28 3.73
C ILE A 74 -13.56 13.54 3.42
N PHE A 75 -14.09 13.61 2.21
CA PHE A 75 -14.93 14.69 1.74
C PHE A 75 -16.36 14.21 1.54
N THR A 76 -17.28 14.93 2.16
CA THR A 76 -18.72 14.73 2.10
C THR A 76 -19.33 15.92 1.37
N GLY A 77 -20.01 15.68 0.23
CA GLY A 77 -20.52 16.73 -0.65
C GLY A 77 -21.52 17.71 0.00
N ALA A 78 -22.09 17.34 1.14
CA ALA A 78 -22.90 18.22 1.97
C ALA A 78 -22.96 17.68 3.40
N CYS A 79 -21.94 17.95 4.23
CA CYS A 79 -22.10 17.68 5.65
C CYS A 79 -22.59 18.91 6.41
N THR A 80 -23.89 19.16 6.33
CA THR A 80 -24.57 20.21 7.10
C THR A 80 -24.57 19.91 8.62
N LEU A 81 -24.34 18.65 9.01
CA LEU A 81 -24.40 18.16 10.40
C LEU A 81 -23.06 17.68 10.98
N CYS A 82 -21.98 17.67 10.20
CA CYS A 82 -20.65 17.36 10.76
C CYS A 82 -20.25 18.50 11.68
N SER A 83 -19.68 18.17 12.84
CA SER A 83 -19.03 19.19 13.66
C SER A 83 -17.92 19.85 12.84
N LEU A 84 -17.72 21.16 13.00
CA LEU A 84 -16.64 21.89 12.32
C LEU A 84 -15.28 21.25 12.58
N THR A 85 -15.06 20.72 13.79
CA THR A 85 -13.84 20.02 14.19
C THR A 85 -13.63 18.72 13.41
N GLU A 86 -14.66 17.90 13.26
CA GLU A 86 -14.57 16.63 12.52
C GLU A 86 -14.36 16.88 11.01
N ASN A 87 -15.02 17.90 10.46
CA ASN A 87 -14.75 18.36 9.10
C ASN A 87 -13.31 18.88 8.95
N GLN A 88 -12.79 19.64 9.92
CA GLN A 88 -11.42 20.14 9.90
C GLN A 88 -10.40 19.00 9.95
N GLU A 89 -10.57 18.00 10.82
CA GLU A 89 -9.68 16.84 10.89
C GLU A 89 -9.72 16.03 9.60
N ASN A 90 -10.93 15.71 9.11
CA ASN A 90 -11.15 14.89 7.92
C ASN A 90 -10.66 15.57 6.64
N THR A 91 -10.58 16.89 6.60
CA THR A 91 -10.10 17.66 5.44
C THR A 91 -8.72 18.28 5.66
N SER A 92 -8.14 18.12 6.85
CA SER A 92 -6.85 18.70 7.22
C SER A 92 -5.72 18.23 6.29
N LEU A 93 -4.68 19.07 6.17
CA LEU A 93 -3.50 18.68 5.40
C LEU A 93 -2.77 17.47 5.99
N ALA A 94 -2.85 17.29 7.32
CA ALA A 94 -2.31 16.13 8.02
C ALA A 94 -3.07 14.83 7.69
N GLY A 95 -4.39 14.92 7.48
CA GLY A 95 -5.27 13.78 7.23
C GLY A 95 -5.34 12.80 8.41
N LEU A 96 -6.13 11.75 8.23
CA LEU A 96 -6.29 10.65 9.18
C LEU A 96 -5.35 9.49 8.85
N SER A 97 -5.11 8.61 9.82
CA SER A 97 -4.61 7.27 9.51
C SER A 97 -5.66 6.46 8.74
N VAL A 98 -5.22 5.46 7.97
CA VAL A 98 -6.12 4.53 7.27
C VAL A 98 -7.08 3.83 8.24
N ALA A 99 -6.58 3.44 9.43
CA ALA A 99 -7.37 2.79 10.45
C ALA A 99 -8.45 3.71 11.05
N ASP A 100 -8.14 5.00 11.26
CA ASP A 100 -9.11 5.96 11.79
C ASP A 100 -10.14 6.36 10.74
N ALA A 101 -9.72 6.54 9.50
CA ALA A 101 -10.59 6.88 8.38
C ALA A 101 -11.57 5.76 8.02
N SER A 102 -11.16 4.50 8.11
CA SER A 102 -12.02 3.35 7.80
C SER A 102 -13.26 3.28 8.70
N ARG A 103 -13.18 3.82 9.92
CA ARG A 103 -14.30 3.91 10.87
C ARG A 103 -15.24 5.09 10.59
N ARG A 104 -14.81 6.06 9.79
CA ARG A 104 -15.53 7.31 9.50
C ARG A 104 -16.09 7.36 8.06
N VAL A 105 -15.62 6.48 7.18
CA VAL A 105 -16.07 6.46 5.79
C VAL A 105 -17.51 5.93 5.68
N GLN A 106 -18.31 6.58 4.85
CA GLN A 106 -19.72 6.26 4.62
C GLN A 106 -20.00 6.26 3.11
N ALA A 107 -21.03 5.53 2.70
CA ALA A 107 -21.46 5.49 1.30
C ALA A 107 -21.70 6.92 0.77
N GLY A 108 -21.21 7.19 -0.44
CA GLY A 108 -21.24 8.52 -1.06
C GLY A 108 -20.06 9.42 -0.70
N ASN A 109 -19.16 9.01 0.20
CA ASN A 109 -17.97 9.80 0.50
C ASN A 109 -16.97 9.74 -0.65
N GLN A 110 -16.28 10.88 -0.87
CA GLN A 110 -15.02 10.90 -1.59
C GLN A 110 -13.87 10.76 -0.61
N VAL A 111 -12.94 9.88 -0.93
CA VAL A 111 -11.80 9.55 -0.08
C VAL A 111 -10.51 9.85 -0.82
N TYR A 112 -9.70 10.70 -0.22
CA TYR A 112 -8.45 11.18 -0.79
C TYR A 112 -7.32 10.48 -0.04
N LEU A 113 -6.66 9.54 -0.71
CA LEU A 113 -5.42 8.95 -0.23
C LEU A 113 -4.27 9.86 -0.64
N ALA A 114 -3.60 10.43 0.35
CA ALA A 114 -2.60 11.47 0.19
C ALA A 114 -1.26 11.05 0.79
N VAL A 115 -0.20 11.40 0.09
CA VAL A 115 1.19 11.39 0.56
C VAL A 115 1.79 12.75 0.22
N PRO A 116 3.00 13.10 0.68
CA PRO A 116 3.63 14.34 0.27
C PRO A 116 3.62 14.48 -1.26
N ARG A 117 3.01 15.58 -1.73
CA ARG A 117 2.94 15.99 -3.15
C ARG A 117 2.08 15.11 -4.07
N PHE A 118 1.30 14.17 -3.56
CA PHE A 118 0.51 13.27 -4.38
C PHE A 118 -0.80 12.88 -3.72
N VAL A 119 -1.88 12.81 -4.50
CA VAL A 119 -3.19 12.39 -4.00
C VAL A 119 -3.96 11.59 -5.04
N CYS A 120 -4.62 10.52 -4.60
CA CYS A 120 -5.59 9.78 -5.40
C CYS A 120 -6.96 9.83 -4.75
N ILE A 121 -7.98 10.12 -5.55
CA ILE A 121 -9.37 10.25 -5.15
C ILE A 121 -10.08 8.94 -5.45
N TYR A 122 -10.80 8.46 -4.46
CA TYR A 122 -11.68 7.31 -4.52
C TYR A 122 -13.10 7.73 -4.21
N GLU A 123 -14.06 7.07 -4.83
CA GLU A 123 -15.47 7.17 -4.49
C GLU A 123 -15.86 5.89 -3.75
N TYR A 124 -16.49 6.01 -2.58
CA TYR A 124 -16.99 4.86 -1.83
C TYR A 124 -18.50 4.73 -2.01
N ASP A 125 -18.95 3.64 -2.64
CA ASP A 125 -20.37 3.40 -2.92
C ASP A 125 -21.14 2.73 -1.76
N GLY A 126 -20.46 2.44 -0.65
CA GLY A 126 -20.99 1.68 0.47
C GLY A 126 -20.55 0.22 0.51
N SER A 127 -19.91 -0.26 -0.55
CA SER A 127 -19.36 -1.61 -0.69
C SER A 127 -17.93 -1.65 -1.22
N SER A 128 -17.55 -0.65 -2.02
CA SER A 128 -16.29 -0.63 -2.75
C SER A 128 -15.74 0.78 -2.93
N PHE A 129 -14.43 0.87 -3.01
CA PHE A 129 -13.66 2.06 -3.33
C PHE A 129 -13.26 2.01 -4.80
N THR A 130 -13.78 2.94 -5.59
CA THR A 130 -13.46 3.05 -7.01
C THR A 130 -12.47 4.20 -7.23
N PRO A 131 -11.25 3.96 -7.75
CA PRO A 131 -10.31 5.03 -8.07
C PRO A 131 -10.88 5.90 -9.18
N ARG A 132 -10.84 7.22 -8.98
CA ARG A 132 -11.39 8.21 -9.93
C ARG A 132 -10.28 8.95 -10.65
N GLU A 133 -9.34 9.47 -9.89
CA GLU A 133 -8.30 10.35 -10.40
C GLU A 133 -7.11 10.36 -9.45
N CYS A 134 -5.91 10.44 -9.98
CA CYS A 134 -4.73 10.82 -9.22
C CYS A 134 -4.21 12.16 -9.75
N ARG A 135 -3.62 12.97 -8.87
CA ARG A 135 -3.02 14.25 -9.22
C ARG A 135 -1.83 14.56 -8.32
N GLN A 136 -0.94 15.42 -8.80
CA GLN A 136 0.04 16.03 -7.92
C GLN A 136 -0.67 17.00 -6.98
N SER A 137 -0.37 16.91 -5.69
CA SER A 137 -0.84 17.89 -4.70
C SER A 137 0.25 18.94 -4.51
N PRO A 138 -0.07 20.24 -4.49
CA PRO A 138 0.86 21.21 -3.91
C PRO A 138 1.10 20.84 -2.43
N VAL A 139 2.32 21.13 -1.97
CA VAL A 139 2.74 20.98 -0.57
C VAL A 139 2.16 22.11 0.25
#